data_AF-A0A820LYQ8-F1
#
_entry.id   AF-A0A820LYQ8-F1
#
_cell.length_a   1.000
_cell.length_b   1.000
_cell.length_c   1.000
_cell.angle_alpha   90.00
_cell.angle_beta   90.00
_cell.angle_gamma   90.00
#
_symmetry.space_group_name_H-M   'P 1'
#
loop_
_entity.id
_entity.type
_entity.pdbx_description
1 polymer ?
#
loop_
_entity_poly.entity_id
_entity_poly.type
_entity_poly.pdbx_seq_one_letter_code
_entity_poly.pdbx_strand_id
1 'polypeptide(L)'
;QNATDELIKLYSHIINVKLFTPISDEDLKEDILLTKLKSLWEHNPEEYHHMTILSDVLPILLAILHDGKITGQIDVCNKGTISLKCFEQLISKQVKKDLTIHPNTINEDLIDNFEKWNKQMISPETRHLYQASFIVPNAEESLHQYLQQKSIQLSQNKSKIILVTGGCGFIGSTFINHWLETYPADRIINIDRLDPVSNLKNVQNSTSS
;
A
#
# COMPACT_ATOMS: atom_id res chain seq x y z
N GLN A 1 10.55 -8.19 -23.51
CA GLN A 1 9.90 -6.87 -23.56
C GLN A 1 8.77 -6.94 -22.56
N ASN A 2 8.77 -6.09 -21.53
CA ASN A 2 7.85 -6.27 -20.40
C ASN A 2 6.44 -5.78 -20.81
N ALA A 3 5.37 -6.47 -20.42
CA ALA A 3 3.99 -6.10 -20.78
C ALA A 3 3.64 -4.65 -20.40
N THR A 4 4.30 -4.14 -19.36
CA THR A 4 4.22 -2.74 -18.89
C THR A 4 4.75 -1.73 -19.91
N ASP A 5 5.84 -2.05 -20.62
CA ASP A 5 6.43 -1.17 -21.64
C ASP A 5 5.51 -1.05 -22.85
N GLU A 6 4.75 -2.09 -23.16
CA GLU A 6 3.76 -2.07 -24.25
C GLU A 6 2.54 -1.22 -23.87
N LEU A 7 2.05 -1.34 -22.63
CA LEU A 7 0.90 -0.56 -22.14
C LEU A 7 1.15 0.95 -22.21
N ILE A 8 2.34 1.39 -21.80
CA ILE A 8 2.73 2.81 -21.80
C ILE A 8 2.93 3.34 -23.22
N LYS A 9 3.45 2.51 -24.14
CA LYS A 9 3.58 2.88 -25.55
C LYS A 9 2.23 3.04 -26.24
N LEU A 10 1.22 2.27 -25.81
CA LEU A 10 -0.12 2.32 -26.39
C LEU A 10 -0.92 3.54 -25.92
N TYR A 11 -0.69 4.02 -24.69
CA TYR A 11 -1.48 5.12 -24.12
C TYR A 11 -0.61 6.11 -23.35
N SER A 12 -0.38 7.29 -23.93
CA SER A 12 0.46 8.37 -23.36
C SER A 12 -0.09 9.02 -22.08
N HIS A 13 -1.33 8.71 -21.71
CA HIS A 13 -2.05 9.27 -20.56
C HIS A 13 -2.24 8.26 -19.42
N ILE A 14 -1.62 7.08 -19.49
CA ILE A 14 -1.67 6.10 -18.41
C ILE A 14 -0.52 6.33 -17.45
N ILE A 15 -0.82 6.23 -16.15
CA ILE A 15 0.17 6.05 -15.09
C ILE A 15 0.13 4.59 -14.63
N ASN A 16 1.27 3.90 -14.69
CA ASN A 16 1.42 2.54 -14.18
C ASN A 16 2.26 2.57 -12.91
N VAL A 17 1.68 2.17 -11.79
CA VAL A 17 2.35 2.10 -10.49
C VAL A 17 2.83 0.68 -10.23
N LYS A 18 4.14 0.49 -10.13
CA LYS A 18 4.78 -0.77 -9.76
C LYS A 18 5.15 -0.73 -8.28
N LEU A 19 4.57 -1.65 -7.51
CA LEU A 19 4.86 -1.82 -6.09
C LEU A 19 5.91 -2.92 -5.90
N PHE A 20 6.72 -2.81 -4.85
CA PHE A 20 7.66 -3.83 -4.42
C PHE A 20 7.16 -4.44 -3.11
N THR A 21 7.04 -5.76 -3.02
CA THR A 21 6.65 -6.49 -1.80
C THR A 21 5.61 -5.73 -0.96
N PRO A 22 4.37 -5.57 -1.46
CA PRO A 22 3.39 -4.67 -0.83
C PRO A 22 2.98 -5.18 0.56
N ILE A 23 3.09 -4.31 1.56
CA ILE A 23 2.76 -4.56 2.96
C ILE A 23 1.57 -3.68 3.35
N SER A 24 0.46 -4.31 3.71
CA SER A 24 -0.77 -3.68 4.22
C SER A 24 -0.82 -3.67 5.75
N ASP A 25 -1.74 -2.91 6.32
CA ASP A 25 -1.99 -2.91 7.78
C ASP A 25 -2.34 -4.30 8.35
N GLU A 26 -2.90 -5.17 7.51
CA GLU A 26 -3.23 -6.55 7.87
C GLU A 26 -1.99 -7.43 7.96
N ASP A 27 -1.04 -7.20 7.06
CA ASP A 27 0.25 -7.88 7.05
C ASP A 27 1.06 -7.51 8.29
N LEU A 28 0.93 -6.28 8.82
CA LEU A 28 1.70 -5.75 9.97
C LEU A 28 1.37 -6.42 11.33
N LYS A 29 0.94 -7.69 11.35
CA LYS A 29 1.04 -8.56 12.52
C LYS A 29 2.32 -9.36 12.41
N GLU A 30 3.15 -9.38 13.47
CA GLU A 30 4.49 -10.00 13.46
C GLU A 30 4.50 -11.38 12.78
N ASP A 31 3.65 -12.31 13.21
CA ASP A 31 3.60 -13.67 12.67
C ASP A 31 3.14 -13.73 11.20
N ILE A 32 2.22 -12.86 10.79
CA ILE A 32 1.70 -12.83 9.41
C ILE A 32 2.78 -12.25 8.49
N LEU A 33 3.37 -11.12 8.86
CA LEU A 33 4.43 -10.50 8.10
C LEU A 33 5.63 -11.45 7.99
N LEU A 34 6.05 -12.06 9.09
CA LEU A 34 7.16 -13.01 9.09
C LEU A 34 6.87 -14.17 8.14
N THR A 35 5.67 -14.75 8.18
CA THR A 35 5.26 -15.84 7.29
C THR A 35 5.32 -15.42 5.83
N LYS A 36 4.79 -14.24 5.51
CA LYS A 36 4.81 -13.67 4.16
C LYS A 36 6.25 -13.47 3.67
N LEU A 37 7.10 -12.82 4.47
CA LEU A 37 8.49 -12.55 4.12
C LEU A 37 9.30 -13.83 3.99
N LYS A 38 9.09 -14.84 4.85
CA LYS A 38 9.71 -16.16 4.71
C LYS A 38 9.34 -16.81 3.38
N SER A 39 8.06 -16.84 3.01
CA SER A 39 7.67 -17.44 1.73
C SER A 39 8.33 -16.78 0.51
N LEU A 40 8.70 -15.51 0.62
CA LEU A 40 9.29 -14.74 -0.48
C LEU A 40 10.82 -14.80 -0.48
N TRP A 41 11.46 -14.79 0.70
CA TRP A 41 12.89 -14.50 0.84
C TRP A 41 13.69 -15.58 1.59
N GLU A 42 13.07 -16.69 2.01
CA GLU A 42 13.77 -17.76 2.75
C GLU A 42 14.92 -18.41 1.98
N HIS A 43 14.88 -18.37 0.64
CA HIS A 43 15.97 -18.86 -0.21
C HIS A 43 17.24 -18.01 -0.09
N ASN A 44 17.11 -16.70 0.17
CA ASN A 44 18.21 -15.74 0.30
C ASN A 44 17.94 -14.77 1.48
N PRO A 45 18.02 -15.21 2.74
CA PRO A 45 17.55 -14.42 3.88
C PRO A 45 18.37 -13.15 4.17
N GLU A 46 19.61 -13.08 3.69
CA GLU A 46 20.52 -11.93 3.81
C GLU A 46 20.38 -10.95 2.63
N GLU A 47 19.66 -11.33 1.57
CA GLU A 47 19.41 -10.45 0.42
C GLU A 47 18.46 -9.32 0.84
N TYR A 48 18.81 -8.10 0.44
CA TYR A 48 18.04 -6.93 0.76
C TYR A 48 17.00 -6.68 -0.35
N HIS A 49 15.79 -6.33 0.05
CA HIS A 49 14.70 -6.13 -0.89
C HIS A 49 14.04 -4.77 -0.66
N HIS A 50 13.62 -4.12 -1.75
CA HIS A 50 12.69 -3.00 -1.67
C HIS A 50 11.31 -3.50 -1.25
N MET A 51 10.57 -2.66 -0.52
CA MET A 51 9.21 -2.94 -0.11
C MET A 51 8.35 -1.70 -0.12
N THR A 52 7.04 -1.91 -0.07
CA THR A 52 6.04 -0.84 -0.16
C THR A 52 5.02 -1.00 0.94
N ILE A 53 5.17 -0.21 1.98
CA ILE A 53 4.21 -0.08 3.06
C ILE A 53 3.10 0.82 2.54
N LEU A 54 1.96 0.20 2.24
CA LEU A 54 0.86 0.85 1.52
C LEU A 54 0.38 2.10 2.27
N SER A 55 0.32 2.05 3.59
CA SER A 55 -0.14 3.16 4.43
C SER A 55 0.75 4.41 4.32
N ASP A 56 2.03 4.24 3.98
CA ASP A 56 2.96 5.36 3.81
C ASP A 56 2.84 5.98 2.41
N VAL A 57 2.58 5.17 1.38
CA VAL A 57 2.59 5.61 -0.02
C VAL A 57 1.20 5.94 -0.58
N LEU A 58 0.12 5.35 -0.06
CA LEU A 58 -1.24 5.57 -0.55
C LEU A 58 -1.68 7.04 -0.53
N PRO A 59 -1.39 7.85 0.53
CA PRO A 59 -1.72 9.28 0.50
C PRO A 59 -1.04 10.03 -0.65
N ILE A 60 0.19 9.64 -0.99
CA ILE A 60 0.96 10.23 -2.09
C ILE A 60 0.34 9.81 -3.43
N LEU A 61 -0.03 8.53 -3.58
CA LEU A 61 -0.69 8.03 -4.79
C LEU A 61 -2.05 8.69 -5.04
N LEU A 62 -2.83 8.94 -3.98
CA LEU A 62 -4.10 9.67 -4.07
C LEU A 62 -3.89 11.13 -4.46
N ALA A 63 -2.86 11.78 -3.93
CA ALA A 63 -2.48 13.13 -4.33
C ALA A 63 -2.03 13.19 -5.81
N ILE A 64 -1.28 12.19 -6.28
CA ILE A 64 -0.89 12.07 -7.70
C ILE A 64 -2.13 11.90 -8.60
N LEU A 65 -3.06 11.03 -8.20
CA LEU A 65 -4.33 10.82 -8.91
C LEU A 65 -5.12 12.13 -9.02
N HIS A 66 -5.19 12.91 -7.93
CA HIS A 66 -5.89 14.18 -7.90
C HIS A 66 -5.22 15.25 -8.79
N ASP A 67 -3.89 15.31 -8.82
CA ASP A 67 -3.19 16.29 -9.65
C ASP A 67 -3.35 16.00 -11.14
N GLY A 68 -3.39 14.71 -11.52
CA GLY A 68 -3.72 14.26 -12.88
C GLY A 68 -2.71 14.65 -13.96
N LYS A 69 -1.53 15.17 -13.58
CA LYS A 69 -0.51 15.69 -14.51
C LYS A 69 0.50 14.66 -14.99
N ILE A 70 0.44 13.43 -14.48
CA ILE A 70 1.53 12.46 -14.58
C ILE A 70 1.11 11.21 -15.31
N THR A 71 2.01 10.73 -16.17
CA THR A 71 1.83 9.56 -17.02
C THR A 71 3.18 8.80 -17.08
N GLY A 72 3.16 7.54 -17.49
CA GLY A 72 4.34 6.66 -17.55
C GLY A 72 4.38 5.62 -16.43
N GLN A 73 5.54 5.00 -16.22
CA GLN A 73 5.77 4.03 -15.14
C GLN A 73 6.37 4.69 -13.92
N ILE A 74 5.89 4.33 -12.74
CA ILE A 74 6.46 4.73 -11.45
C ILE A 74 6.70 3.50 -10.62
N ASP A 75 7.94 3.35 -10.17
CA ASP A 75 8.36 2.36 -9.21
C ASP A 75 8.21 3.00 -7.81
N VAL A 76 7.34 2.43 -6.97
CA VAL A 76 6.92 3.01 -5.67
C VAL A 76 7.35 2.07 -4.55
N CYS A 77 8.18 2.58 -3.65
CA CYS A 77 8.67 1.86 -2.47
C CYS A 77 9.02 2.83 -1.33
N ASN A 78 9.11 2.29 -0.12
CA ASN A 78 9.70 2.99 1.03
C ASN A 78 11.20 3.21 0.81
N LYS A 79 11.78 4.15 1.57
CA LYS A 79 13.24 4.35 1.55
C LYS A 79 13.97 3.14 2.12
N GLY A 80 15.17 2.91 1.62
CA GLY A 80 16.02 1.80 2.03
C GLY A 80 15.51 0.45 1.55
N THR A 81 16.18 -0.58 2.02
CA THR A 81 15.85 -1.97 1.77
C THR A 81 15.91 -2.73 3.08
N ILE A 82 15.29 -3.89 3.13
CA ILE A 82 15.34 -4.77 4.31
C ILE A 82 15.48 -6.22 3.86
N SER A 83 16.27 -6.98 4.59
CA SER A 83 16.41 -8.42 4.41
C SER A 83 15.52 -9.19 5.39
N LEU A 84 15.25 -10.46 5.10
CA LEU A 84 14.53 -11.33 6.04
C LEU A 84 15.28 -11.42 7.38
N LYS A 85 16.61 -11.49 7.35
CA LYS A 85 17.48 -11.50 8.53
C LYS A 85 17.30 -10.25 9.39
N CYS A 86 17.33 -9.07 8.77
CA CYS A 86 17.13 -7.79 9.46
C CYS A 86 15.73 -7.74 10.10
N PHE A 87 14.70 -8.20 9.37
CA PHE A 87 13.35 -8.26 9.91
C PHE A 87 13.22 -9.21 11.12
N GLU A 88 13.83 -10.41 11.05
CA GLU A 88 13.85 -11.35 12.18
C GLU A 88 14.52 -10.74 13.43
N GLN A 89 15.59 -9.96 13.24
CA GLN A 89 16.24 -9.22 14.33
C GLN A 89 15.30 -8.16 14.92
N LEU A 90 14.61 -7.40 14.06
CA LEU A 90 13.68 -6.33 14.45
C LEU A 90 12.54 -6.87 15.36
N ILE A 91 11.97 -8.03 15.05
CA ILE A 91 10.87 -8.63 15.84
C ILE A 91 11.34 -9.38 17.10
N SER A 92 12.61 -9.82 17.17
CA SER A 92 13.12 -10.71 18.24
C SER A 92 13.21 -10.09 19.66
N LYS A 93 12.77 -8.84 19.88
CA LYS A 93 12.89 -8.07 21.15
C LYS A 93 14.31 -7.94 21.73
N GLN A 94 15.35 -8.38 21.01
CA GLN A 94 16.76 -8.25 21.37
C GLN A 94 17.48 -7.19 20.52
N VAL A 95 17.01 -5.94 20.50
CA VAL A 95 17.92 -4.82 20.16
C VAL A 95 17.61 -3.60 21.03
N LYS A 96 18.14 -3.62 22.25
CA LYS A 96 18.59 -2.39 22.91
C LYS A 96 20.10 -2.31 22.70
N LYS A 97 20.52 -1.24 22.06
CA LYS A 97 21.89 -0.84 21.67
C LYS A 97 22.39 -1.46 20.36
N ASP A 98 22.75 -0.55 19.47
CA ASP A 98 23.50 -0.77 18.24
C ASP A 98 22.72 -1.44 17.09
N LEU A 99 21.63 -0.78 16.68
CA LEU A 99 21.25 -0.79 15.27
C LEU A 99 22.36 -0.09 14.49
N THR A 100 23.35 -0.86 14.08
CA THR A 100 24.30 -0.42 13.06
C THR A 100 23.47 -0.27 11.79
N ILE A 101 23.07 0.96 11.46
CA ILE A 101 22.51 1.29 10.16
C ILE A 101 23.55 0.84 9.15
N HIS A 102 23.34 -0.31 8.52
CA HIS A 102 24.23 -0.75 7.45
C HIS A 102 23.90 0.11 6.23
N PRO A 103 24.84 0.95 5.75
CA PRO A 103 24.60 1.74 4.56
C PRO A 103 24.30 0.79 3.39
N ASN A 104 23.14 1.02 2.78
CA ASN A 104 22.57 0.26 1.67
C ASN A 104 23.60 -0.09 0.59
N THR A 105 23.69 -1.35 0.21
CA THR A 105 24.37 -1.81 -1.02
C THR A 105 23.41 -2.05 -2.18
N ILE A 106 22.13 -1.67 -2.06
CA ILE A 106 21.13 -1.85 -3.12
C ILE A 106 20.59 -0.51 -3.59
N ASN A 107 21.02 -0.18 -4.82
CA ASN A 107 20.50 0.78 -5.78
C ASN A 107 19.76 2.02 -5.20
N GLU A 108 20.55 3.00 -4.74
CA GLU A 108 20.07 4.34 -4.34
C GLU A 108 19.22 5.02 -5.44
N ASP A 109 19.40 4.64 -6.71
CA ASP A 109 18.73 5.24 -7.88
C ASP A 109 17.19 5.10 -7.87
N LEU A 110 16.63 4.01 -7.34
CA LEU A 110 15.16 3.81 -7.35
C LEU A 110 14.44 4.75 -6.37
N ILE A 111 15.08 5.05 -5.25
CA ILE A 111 14.54 5.90 -4.18
C ILE A 111 14.63 7.37 -4.58
N ASP A 112 15.78 7.79 -5.11
CA ASP A 112 16.01 9.16 -5.58
C ASP A 112 15.01 9.54 -6.67
N ASN A 113 14.65 8.57 -7.52
CA ASN A 113 13.59 8.76 -8.48
C ASN A 113 12.26 9.04 -7.76
N PHE A 114 11.73 8.12 -6.93
CA PHE A 114 10.41 8.32 -6.32
C PHE A 114 10.30 9.60 -5.48
N GLU A 115 11.35 9.99 -4.74
CA GLU A 115 11.37 11.24 -3.99
C GLU A 115 11.45 12.49 -4.85
N LYS A 116 12.33 12.48 -5.87
CA LYS A 116 12.42 13.57 -6.84
C LYS A 116 11.10 13.73 -7.57
N TRP A 117 10.46 12.62 -7.93
CA TRP A 117 9.13 12.58 -8.51
C TRP A 117 8.10 13.16 -7.54
N ASN A 118 7.97 12.67 -6.30
CA ASN A 118 7.02 13.20 -5.29
C ASN A 118 7.11 14.74 -5.14
N LYS A 119 8.32 15.30 -5.13
CA LYS A 119 8.55 16.76 -5.07
C LYS A 119 8.09 17.52 -6.31
N GLN A 120 8.17 16.91 -7.49
CA GLN A 120 7.80 17.52 -8.77
C GLN A 120 6.32 17.29 -9.14
N MET A 121 5.74 16.20 -8.63
CA MET A 121 4.47 15.64 -9.08
C MET A 121 3.23 16.21 -8.37
N ILE A 122 3.38 16.79 -7.18
CA ILE A 122 2.25 17.18 -6.36
C ILE A 122 2.28 18.69 -6.13
N SER A 123 1.22 19.38 -6.54
CA SER A 123 1.07 20.80 -6.26
C SER A 123 0.99 21.06 -4.75
N PRO A 124 1.46 22.22 -4.25
CA PRO A 124 1.32 22.57 -2.84
C PRO A 124 -0.13 22.50 -2.34
N GLU A 125 -1.11 22.82 -3.20
CA GLU A 125 -2.53 22.73 -2.87
C GLU A 125 -2.98 21.28 -2.65
N THR A 126 -2.68 20.38 -3.58
CA THR A 126 -3.09 18.96 -3.49
C THR A 126 -2.41 18.25 -2.33
N ARG A 127 -1.16 18.62 -2.04
CA ARG A 127 -0.38 18.04 -0.94
C ARG A 127 -1.04 18.23 0.43
N HIS A 128 -1.54 19.44 0.71
CA HIS A 128 -2.15 19.75 1.99
C HIS A 128 -3.43 18.94 2.22
N LEU A 129 -4.21 18.70 1.16
CA LEU A 129 -5.48 17.96 1.24
C LEU A 129 -5.31 16.51 1.72
N TYR A 130 -4.25 15.84 1.29
CA TYR A 130 -3.99 14.44 1.61
C TYR A 130 -3.01 14.24 2.78
N GLN A 131 -2.58 15.32 3.44
CA GLN A 131 -1.51 15.29 4.46
C GLN A 131 -0.26 14.54 3.98
N ALA A 132 0.00 14.57 2.66
CA ALA A 132 1.07 13.79 2.06
C ALA A 132 2.45 14.39 2.39
N SER A 133 3.38 13.56 2.89
CA SER A 133 4.76 13.96 3.15
C SER A 133 5.59 14.00 1.85
N PHE A 134 6.65 14.82 1.81
CA PHE A 134 7.65 14.82 0.71
C PHE A 134 8.66 13.70 0.96
N ILE A 135 8.67 13.18 2.17
CA ILE A 135 9.63 12.23 2.67
C ILE A 135 8.83 10.96 2.93
N VAL A 136 9.04 9.99 2.06
CA VAL A 136 8.59 8.62 2.30
C VAL A 136 9.52 8.06 3.39
N PRO A 137 8.98 7.46 4.45
CA PRO A 137 9.81 6.97 5.55
C PRO A 137 10.63 5.75 5.12
N ASN A 138 11.69 5.45 5.87
CA ASN A 138 12.46 4.23 5.67
C ASN A 138 11.61 3.00 6.02
N ALA A 139 11.73 1.94 5.22
CA ALA A 139 10.99 0.70 5.39
C ALA A 139 11.18 0.10 6.79
N GLU A 140 12.43 -0.01 7.25
CA GLU A 140 12.79 -0.54 8.57
C GLU A 140 12.22 0.34 9.69
N GLU A 141 12.40 1.66 9.60
CA GLU A 141 11.86 2.60 10.59
C GLU A 141 10.33 2.52 10.68
N SER A 142 9.65 2.43 9.53
CA SER A 142 8.19 2.36 9.46
C SER A 142 7.69 1.04 10.04
N LEU A 143 8.29 -0.09 9.64
CA LEU A 143 7.99 -1.39 10.23
C LEU A 143 8.19 -1.38 11.74
N HIS A 144 9.32 -0.85 12.20
CA HIS A 144 9.60 -0.71 13.63
C HIS A 144 8.52 0.14 14.34
N GLN A 145 8.14 1.29 13.78
CA GLN A 145 7.07 2.12 14.34
C GLN A 145 5.72 1.39 14.38
N TYR A 146 5.31 0.74 13.30
CA TYR A 146 4.03 0.03 13.23
C TYR A 146 3.98 -1.16 14.20
N LEU A 147 5.07 -1.94 14.28
CA LEU A 147 5.19 -3.07 15.19
C LEU A 147 5.21 -2.61 16.66
N GLN A 148 5.86 -1.47 16.96
CA GLN A 148 5.85 -0.88 18.31
C GLN A 148 4.49 -0.29 18.70
N GLN A 149 3.82 0.46 17.80
CA GLN A 149 2.53 1.09 18.09
C GLN A 149 1.43 0.07 18.40
N LYS A 150 1.53 -1.16 17.87
CA LYS A 150 0.59 -2.26 18.17
C LYS A 150 0.70 -2.84 19.58
N SER A 151 1.76 -2.54 20.34
CA SER A 151 1.81 -2.90 21.76
C SER A 151 0.77 -2.16 22.61
N ILE A 152 0.08 -1.14 22.05
CA ILE A 152 -0.91 -0.32 22.76
C ILE A 152 -2.34 -0.46 22.19
N GLN A 153 -2.55 -0.97 20.96
CA GLN A 153 -3.90 -1.11 20.40
C GLN A 153 -4.06 -2.36 19.51
N LEU A 154 -4.54 -3.44 20.11
CA LEU A 154 -5.21 -4.52 19.38
C LEU A 154 -6.45 -4.96 20.18
N SER A 155 -7.60 -4.34 19.87
CA SER A 155 -8.85 -5.10 19.97
C SER A 155 -9.00 -5.85 18.65
N GLN A 156 -9.17 -7.17 18.71
CA GLN A 156 -9.26 -8.04 17.53
C GLN A 156 -10.56 -7.87 16.72
N ASN A 157 -11.41 -6.89 17.07
CA ASN A 157 -12.71 -6.62 16.44
C ASN A 157 -12.80 -5.18 15.90
N LYS A 158 -11.82 -4.74 15.10
CA LYS A 158 -11.95 -3.45 14.41
C LYS A 158 -12.56 -3.67 13.03
N SER A 159 -13.78 -3.16 12.84
CA SER A 159 -14.44 -3.05 11.54
C SER A 159 -13.54 -2.35 10.52
N LYS A 160 -13.40 -2.91 9.32
CA LYS A 160 -12.65 -2.31 8.22
C LYS A 160 -13.46 -1.22 7.51
N ILE A 161 -12.79 -0.33 6.80
CA ILE A 161 -13.42 0.63 5.88
C ILE A 161 -12.89 0.33 4.47
N ILE A 162 -13.78 -0.02 3.55
CA ILE A 162 -13.43 -0.48 2.20
C ILE A 162 -13.97 0.51 1.20
N LEU A 163 -13.11 1.07 0.37
CA LEU A 163 -13.51 1.87 -0.78
C LEU A 163 -13.77 0.95 -1.98
N VAL A 164 -14.97 1.03 -2.54
CA VAL A 164 -15.36 0.34 -3.78
C VAL A 164 -15.68 1.40 -4.82
N THR A 165 -15.11 1.28 -6.02
CA THR A 165 -15.53 2.09 -7.17
C THR A 165 -16.39 1.26 -8.11
N GLY A 166 -17.45 1.84 -8.67
CA GLY A 166 -18.37 1.09 -9.54
C GLY A 166 -19.18 0.01 -8.82
N GLY A 167 -19.44 0.17 -7.52
CA GLY A 167 -20.10 -0.83 -6.67
C GLY A 167 -21.57 -1.11 -6.99
N CYS A 168 -22.22 -0.34 -7.87
CA CYS A 168 -23.58 -0.63 -8.37
C CYS A 168 -23.57 -1.32 -9.74
N GLY A 169 -22.39 -1.48 -10.36
CA GLY A 169 -22.20 -2.31 -11.55
C GLY A 169 -22.23 -3.80 -11.24
N PHE A 170 -22.18 -4.65 -12.26
CA PHE A 170 -22.32 -6.11 -12.13
C PHE A 170 -21.29 -6.73 -11.16
N ILE A 171 -20.00 -6.44 -11.35
CA ILE A 171 -18.91 -6.99 -10.52
C ILE A 171 -18.89 -6.33 -9.14
N GLY A 172 -18.98 -5.00 -9.11
CA GLY A 172 -18.88 -4.23 -7.86
C GLY A 172 -20.00 -4.55 -6.88
N SER A 173 -21.25 -4.71 -7.37
CA SER A 173 -22.39 -5.04 -6.49
C SER A 173 -22.31 -6.46 -5.93
N THR A 174 -21.85 -7.42 -6.73
CA THR A 174 -21.58 -8.79 -6.27
C THR A 174 -20.54 -8.80 -5.15
N PHE A 175 -19.45 -8.06 -5.31
CA PHE A 175 -18.42 -7.90 -4.28
C PHE A 175 -19.00 -7.28 -3.00
N ILE A 176 -19.75 -6.17 -3.11
CA ILE A 176 -20.35 -5.48 -1.95
C ILE A 176 -21.27 -6.41 -1.17
N ASN A 177 -22.17 -7.13 -1.86
CA ASN A 177 -23.10 -8.04 -1.22
C ASN A 177 -22.37 -9.17 -0.49
N HIS A 178 -21.47 -9.86 -1.18
CA HIS A 178 -20.72 -10.98 -0.60
C HIS A 178 -19.86 -10.54 0.59
N TRP A 179 -19.23 -9.35 0.50
CA TRP A 179 -18.40 -8.84 1.58
C TRP A 179 -19.23 -8.51 2.82
N LEU A 180 -20.34 -7.79 2.67
CA LEU A 180 -21.18 -7.39 3.81
C LEU A 180 -21.96 -8.57 4.41
N GLU A 181 -22.24 -9.62 3.63
CA GLU A 181 -22.75 -10.90 4.15
C GLU A 181 -21.71 -11.60 5.03
N THR A 182 -20.43 -11.59 4.61
CA THR A 182 -19.33 -12.27 5.33
C THR A 182 -18.80 -11.45 6.52
N TYR A 183 -18.75 -10.12 6.37
CA TYR A 183 -18.17 -9.18 7.33
C TYR A 183 -19.15 -8.02 7.60
N PRO A 184 -20.29 -8.28 8.27
CA PRO A 184 -21.36 -7.29 8.45
C PRO A 184 -20.96 -6.08 9.32
N ALA A 185 -19.87 -6.20 10.10
CA ALA A 185 -19.33 -5.10 10.88
C ALA A 185 -18.49 -4.12 10.03
N ASP A 186 -18.01 -4.54 8.86
CA ASP A 186 -17.19 -3.69 7.99
C ASP A 186 -18.04 -2.62 7.29
N ARG A 187 -17.41 -1.48 7.05
CA ARG A 187 -18.03 -0.35 6.36
C ARG A 187 -17.57 -0.29 4.92
N ILE A 188 -18.51 -0.20 3.99
CA ILE A 188 -18.21 0.08 2.57
C ILE A 188 -18.49 1.55 2.26
N ILE A 189 -17.53 2.19 1.58
CA ILE A 189 -17.68 3.49 0.93
C ILE A 189 -17.72 3.19 -0.57
N ASN A 190 -18.90 3.26 -1.18
CA ASN A 190 -19.06 3.04 -2.62
C ASN A 190 -19.04 4.39 -3.37
N ILE A 191 -18.12 4.55 -4.34
CA ILE A 191 -18.10 5.65 -5.30
C ILE A 191 -18.55 5.11 -6.65
N ASP A 192 -19.79 5.40 -7.04
CA ASP A 192 -20.38 4.95 -8.30
C ASP A 192 -20.96 6.15 -9.07
N ARG A 193 -20.78 6.17 -10.39
CA ARG A 193 -21.32 7.22 -11.26
C ARG A 193 -22.84 7.09 -11.46
N LEU A 194 -23.40 5.93 -11.13
CA LEU A 194 -24.80 5.56 -11.34
C LEU A 194 -25.22 5.72 -12.82
N ASP A 195 -24.37 5.22 -13.72
CA ASP A 195 -24.66 5.17 -15.14
C ASP A 195 -25.84 4.24 -15.47
N PRO A 196 -26.39 4.27 -16.69
CA PRO A 196 -27.50 3.38 -17.08
C PRO A 196 -27.23 1.87 -16.91
N VAL A 197 -25.95 1.47 -16.82
CA VAL A 197 -25.52 0.09 -16.56
C VAL A 197 -25.36 -0.24 -15.07
N SER A 198 -25.41 0.77 -14.19
CA SER A 198 -25.43 0.64 -12.74
C SER A 198 -26.87 0.56 -12.24
N ASN A 199 -27.15 -0.36 -11.31
CA ASN A 199 -28.48 -0.46 -10.72
C ASN A 199 -28.37 -0.61 -9.20
N LEU A 200 -28.93 0.34 -8.46
CA LEU A 200 -28.95 0.30 -6.99
C LEU A 200 -29.63 -0.96 -6.45
N LYS A 201 -30.54 -1.57 -7.21
CA LYS A 201 -31.18 -2.85 -6.86
C LYS A 201 -30.19 -4.03 -6.83
N ASN A 202 -29.02 -3.88 -7.44
CA ASN A 202 -27.99 -4.92 -7.42
C ASN A 202 -27.30 -5.00 -6.05
N VAL A 203 -27.29 -3.92 -5.27
CA VAL A 203 -26.81 -3.92 -3.89
C VAL A 203 -27.98 -4.27 -2.97
N GLN A 204 -27.90 -5.41 -2.31
CA GLN A 204 -28.96 -5.92 -1.46
C GLN A 204 -28.78 -5.37 -0.04
N ASN A 205 -29.86 -4.84 0.54
CA ASN A 205 -29.86 -4.47 1.95
C ASN A 205 -29.79 -5.76 2.78
N SER A 206 -28.77 -5.88 3.63
CA SER A 206 -28.66 -6.96 4.63
C SER A 206 -29.72 -6.89 5.74
N THR A 207 -30.69 -5.96 5.67
CA THR A 207 -31.88 -5.97 6.52
C THR A 207 -32.95 -6.87 5.94
N SER A 208 -32.83 -8.17 6.19
CA SER A 208 -33.93 -9.12 6.05
C SER A 208 -33.95 -10.04 7.28
N SER A 209 -34.87 -9.69 8.20
CA SER A 209 -35.58 -10.54 9.18
C SER A 209 -34.81 -11.54 10.03
#